data_AF-D2Q783-F1
#
_entry.id   AF-D2Q783-F1
#
_cell.length_a   1.000
_cell.length_b   1.000
_cell.length_c   1.000
_cell.angle_alpha   90.00
_cell.angle_beta   90.00
_cell.angle_gamma   90.00
#
_symmetry.space_group_name_H-M   'P 1'
#
loop_
_entity.id
_entity.type
_entity.pdbx_description
1 polymer ?
#
loop_
_entity_poly.entity_id
_entity_poly.type
_entity_poly.pdbx_seq_one_letter_code
_entity_poly.pdbx_strand_id
1 'polypeptide(L)'
;MARGGGSFSSEEIQLLRGLPAVANVTQDRITYSDTFKQVCTIRYLAGESPTKIFREAGLPPDLVGYKRIERSVARWKAAAIKSVNGSDSMSDGEIIAQLVDRYRRALVTRKNLDSIAENIIGMESDASMAATNAEASLKAMQPSSPQTADTGTDAIDAETASIIIKQQARRIDELERANEALREQAAHVA
;
A
#
# COMPACT_ATOMS: atom_id res chain seq x y z
N MET A 1 -5.97 5.98 39.34
CA MET A 1 -7.18 6.39 38.58
C MET A 1 -6.93 6.08 37.11
N ALA A 2 -7.56 5.05 36.56
CA ALA A 2 -7.46 4.75 35.13
C ALA A 2 -8.32 5.77 34.37
N ARG A 3 -7.74 6.53 33.45
CA ARG A 3 -8.49 7.49 32.60
C ARG A 3 -9.21 6.74 31.48
N GLY A 4 -10.12 5.84 31.88
CA GLY A 4 -11.00 5.12 30.97
C GLY A 4 -12.11 6.03 30.47
N GLY A 5 -11.83 6.85 29.45
CA GLY A 5 -12.86 7.62 28.73
C GLY A 5 -12.63 9.13 28.63
N GLY A 6 -11.42 9.62 28.86
CA GLY A 6 -11.06 11.02 28.57
C GLY A 6 -10.56 11.19 27.13
N SER A 7 -10.64 12.42 26.62
CA SER A 7 -9.92 12.83 25.41
C SER A 7 -8.42 12.84 25.66
N PHE A 8 -7.63 12.43 24.66
CA PHE A 8 -6.18 12.59 24.64
C PHE A 8 -5.83 14.07 24.49
N SER A 9 -4.87 14.54 25.28
CA SER A 9 -4.26 15.86 25.11
C SER A 9 -3.42 15.91 23.83
N SER A 10 -3.16 17.12 23.32
CA SER A 10 -2.32 17.31 22.13
C SER A 10 -0.92 16.68 22.29
N GLU A 11 -0.34 16.78 23.49
CA GLU A 11 0.96 16.18 23.80
C GLU A 11 0.90 14.64 23.77
N GLU A 12 -0.12 14.04 24.39
CA GLU A 12 -0.32 12.58 24.33
C GLU A 12 -0.54 12.10 22.90
N ILE A 13 -1.33 12.82 22.10
CA ILE A 13 -1.54 12.51 20.68
C ILE A 13 -0.21 12.51 19.92
N GLN A 14 0.64 13.51 20.15
CA GLN A 14 1.93 13.62 19.47
C GLN A 14 2.89 12.49 19.88
N LEU A 15 2.93 12.13 21.16
CA LEU A 15 3.70 10.99 21.65
C LEU A 15 3.20 9.67 21.04
N LEU A 16 1.89 9.45 21.03
CA LEU A 16 1.30 8.22 20.49
C LEU A 16 1.51 8.08 18.98
N ARG A 17 1.55 9.18 18.23
CA ARG A 17 1.87 9.16 16.78
C ARG A 17 3.28 8.67 16.47
N GLY A 18 4.23 8.80 17.41
CA GLY A 18 5.60 8.30 17.23
C GLY A 18 5.74 6.79 17.44
N LEU A 19 4.72 6.10 17.96
CA LEU A 19 4.80 4.68 18.26
C LEU A 19 4.56 3.83 17.00
N PRO A 20 5.39 2.81 16.72
CA PRO A 20 5.19 1.92 15.57
C PRO A 20 3.90 1.09 15.64
N ALA A 21 3.34 0.95 16.85
CA ALA A 21 2.08 0.26 17.09
C ALA A 21 0.84 1.05 16.64
N VAL A 22 1.01 2.34 16.34
CA VAL A 22 -0.06 3.29 16.10
C VAL A 22 0.03 3.78 14.66
N ALA A 23 -1.07 3.64 13.91
CA ALA A 23 -1.19 4.17 12.56
C ALA A 23 -1.75 5.59 12.55
N ASN A 24 -2.71 5.89 13.44
CA ASN A 24 -3.25 7.23 13.57
C ASN A 24 -3.86 7.42 14.97
N VAL A 25 -3.93 8.67 15.43
CA VAL A 25 -4.54 9.05 16.69
C VAL A 25 -5.37 10.31 16.51
N THR A 26 -6.63 10.23 16.93
CA THR A 26 -7.52 11.37 17.15
C THR A 26 -7.66 11.63 18.65
N GLN A 27 -8.39 12.67 19.00
CA GLN A 27 -8.64 13.04 20.39
C GLN A 27 -9.31 11.92 21.22
N ASP A 28 -10.04 10.99 20.60
CA ASP A 28 -10.82 9.94 21.26
C ASP A 28 -10.42 8.50 20.83
N ARG A 29 -9.69 8.38 19.72
CA ARG A 29 -9.47 7.09 19.05
C ARG A 29 -8.01 6.89 18.68
N ILE A 30 -7.52 5.70 19.03
CA ILE A 30 -6.27 5.15 18.51
C ILE A 30 -6.61 4.17 17.40
N THR A 31 -6.01 4.38 16.24
CA THR A 31 -5.99 3.45 15.12
C THR A 31 -4.65 2.72 15.16
N TYR A 32 -4.70 1.42 15.38
CA TYR A 32 -3.50 0.58 15.46
C TYR A 32 -2.97 0.24 14.08
N SER A 33 -1.65 0.12 13.96
CA SER A 33 -0.99 -0.36 12.74
C SER A 33 -1.32 -1.83 12.48
N ASP A 34 -1.41 -2.20 11.20
CA ASP A 34 -1.74 -3.58 10.83
C ASP A 34 -0.64 -4.56 11.24
N THR A 35 0.62 -4.11 11.21
CA THR A 35 1.76 -4.87 11.72
C THR A 35 1.59 -5.20 13.21
N PHE A 36 1.20 -4.22 14.03
CA PHE A 36 0.99 -4.45 15.45
C PHE A 36 -0.20 -5.38 15.73
N LYS A 37 -1.32 -5.22 15.02
CA LYS A 37 -2.47 -6.14 15.16
C LYS A 37 -2.06 -7.59 14.90
N GLN A 38 -1.25 -7.83 13.87
CA GLN A 38 -0.79 -9.17 13.50
C GLN A 38 0.16 -9.75 14.57
N VAL A 39 1.20 -9.00 14.95
CA VAL A 39 2.15 -9.42 15.99
C VAL A 39 1.43 -9.67 17.32
N CYS A 40 0.52 -8.78 17.71
CA CYS A 40 -0.27 -8.94 18.93
C CYS A 40 -1.11 -10.20 18.90
N THR A 41 -1.75 -10.51 17.77
CA THR A 41 -2.58 -11.71 17.64
C THR A 41 -1.74 -12.98 17.75
N ILE A 42 -0.59 -13.02 17.07
CA ILE A 42 0.33 -14.17 17.13
C ILE A 42 0.83 -14.41 18.56
N ARG A 43 1.30 -13.36 19.24
CA ARG A 43 1.79 -13.46 20.63
C ARG A 43 0.69 -13.86 21.60
N TYR A 44 -0.52 -13.35 21.40
CA TYR A 44 -1.68 -13.73 22.22
C TYR A 44 -2.05 -15.20 22.06
N LEU A 45 -2.07 -15.72 20.82
CA LEU A 45 -2.29 -17.15 20.57
C LEU A 45 -1.16 -18.02 21.14
N ALA A 46 0.07 -17.49 21.22
CA ALA A 46 1.18 -18.15 21.89
C ALA A 46 1.10 -18.12 23.44
N GLY A 47 0.02 -17.54 24.01
CA GLY A 47 -0.26 -17.51 25.44
C GLY A 47 0.20 -16.25 26.17
N GLU A 48 0.70 -15.23 25.46
CA GLU A 48 1.08 -13.98 26.12
C GLU A 48 -0.13 -13.11 26.47
N SER A 49 -0.08 -12.46 27.63
CA SER A 49 -1.14 -11.56 28.08
C SER A 49 -1.28 -10.33 27.16
N PRO A 50 -2.50 -9.98 26.72
CA PRO A 50 -2.77 -8.76 25.94
C PRO A 50 -2.18 -7.49 26.58
N THR A 51 -2.30 -7.36 27.90
CA THR A 51 -1.81 -6.20 28.63
C THR A 51 -0.29 -6.08 28.58
N LYS A 52 0.42 -7.23 28.61
CA LYS A 52 1.88 -7.28 28.49
C LYS A 52 2.31 -6.80 27.10
N ILE A 53 1.71 -7.35 26.05
CA ILE A 53 2.01 -7.00 24.65
C ILE A 53 1.80 -5.50 24.40
N PHE A 54 0.68 -4.95 24.89
CA PHE A 54 0.36 -3.53 24.76
C PHE A 54 1.33 -2.63 25.54
N ARG A 55 1.69 -3.01 26.76
CA ARG A 55 2.67 -2.26 27.57
C ARG A 55 4.04 -2.19 26.88
N GLU A 56 4.52 -3.31 26.34
CA GLU A 56 5.79 -3.35 25.59
C GLU A 56 5.76 -2.53 24.30
N ALA A 57 4.57 -2.35 23.71
CA ALA A 57 4.36 -1.49 22.55
C ALA A 57 4.20 0.01 22.89
N GLY A 58 4.40 0.41 24.15
CA GLY A 58 4.23 1.80 24.60
C GLY A 58 2.78 2.20 24.83
N LEU A 59 1.87 1.23 24.93
CA LEU A 59 0.43 1.45 25.06
C LEU A 59 -0.09 0.86 26.38
N PRO A 60 0.25 1.45 27.54
CA PRO A 60 -0.11 0.88 28.83
C PRO A 60 -1.65 0.84 29.02
N PRO A 61 -2.15 -0.11 29.82
CA PRO A 61 -3.58 -0.25 30.08
C PRO A 61 -4.21 0.95 30.80
N ASP A 62 -3.40 1.79 31.46
CA ASP A 62 -3.89 3.02 32.10
C ASP A 62 -4.22 4.12 31.09
N LEU A 63 -3.56 4.10 29.92
CA LEU A 63 -3.79 5.01 28.80
C LEU A 63 -4.87 4.47 27.87
N VAL A 64 -4.79 3.20 27.49
CA VAL A 64 -5.74 2.60 26.52
C VAL A 64 -7.02 2.13 27.21
N GLY A 65 -6.92 1.65 28.44
CA GLY A 65 -8.00 0.99 29.18
C GLY A 65 -8.01 -0.52 28.98
N TYR A 66 -7.99 -1.28 30.09
CA TYR A 66 -8.03 -2.75 30.11
C TYR A 66 -9.10 -3.35 29.20
N LYS A 67 -10.35 -2.87 29.31
CA LYS A 67 -11.47 -3.37 28.49
C LYS A 67 -11.37 -3.04 27.00
N ARG A 68 -10.67 -1.97 26.62
CA ARG A 68 -10.44 -1.63 25.21
C ARG A 68 -9.37 -2.55 24.61
N ILE A 69 -8.34 -2.88 25.39
CA ILE A 69 -7.32 -3.86 25.00
C ILE A 69 -7.96 -5.24 24.77
N GLU A 70 -8.69 -5.77 25.74
CA GLU A 70 -9.37 -7.08 25.63
C GLU A 70 -10.24 -7.18 24.38
N ARG A 71 -11.14 -6.20 24.17
CA ARG A 71 -12.02 -6.16 22.99
C ARG A 71 -11.27 -6.04 21.67
N SER A 72 -10.18 -5.28 21.64
CA SER A 72 -9.37 -5.12 20.43
C SER A 72 -8.72 -6.45 20.05
N VAL A 73 -8.09 -7.13 21.00
CA VAL A 73 -7.44 -8.42 20.76
C VAL A 73 -8.44 -9.50 20.38
N ALA A 74 -9.60 -9.58 21.05
CA ALA A 74 -10.66 -10.53 20.69
C ALA A 74 -11.13 -10.34 19.24
N ARG A 75 -11.37 -9.09 18.83
CA ARG A 75 -11.76 -8.76 17.45
C ARG A 75 -10.68 -9.12 16.44
N TRP A 76 -9.41 -8.84 16.74
CA TRP A 76 -8.30 -9.15 15.84
C TRP A 76 -8.04 -10.65 15.73
N LYS A 77 -8.14 -11.39 16.84
CA LYS A 77 -8.09 -12.86 16.84
C LYS A 77 -9.16 -13.44 15.91
N ALA A 78 -10.41 -13.01 16.05
CA ALA A 78 -11.50 -13.48 15.19
C ALA A 78 -11.25 -13.18 13.70
N ALA A 79 -10.78 -11.96 13.39
CA ALA A 79 -10.44 -11.59 12.02
C ALA A 79 -9.27 -12.43 11.45
N ALA A 80 -8.25 -12.70 12.27
CA ALA A 80 -7.08 -13.47 11.88
C ALA A 80 -7.44 -14.94 11.59
N ILE A 81 -8.24 -15.58 12.44
CA ILE A 81 -8.71 -16.96 12.24
C ILE A 81 -9.51 -17.07 10.93
N LYS A 82 -10.44 -16.13 10.71
CA LYS A 82 -11.20 -16.06 9.45
C LYS A 82 -10.28 -15.91 8.24
N SER A 83 -9.19 -15.15 8.37
CA SER A 83 -8.28 -14.85 7.27
C SER A 83 -7.41 -16.03 6.81
N VAL A 84 -7.24 -17.05 7.65
CA VAL A 84 -6.46 -18.27 7.36
C VAL A 84 -7.36 -19.45 7.01
N ASN A 85 -8.64 -19.20 6.70
CA ASN A 85 -9.67 -20.22 6.55
C ASN A 85 -9.68 -21.22 7.71
N GLY A 86 -9.43 -20.73 8.93
CA GLY A 86 -9.43 -21.58 10.11
C GLY A 86 -10.76 -22.30 10.25
N SER A 87 -10.73 -23.62 10.05
CA SER A 87 -11.80 -24.52 10.51
C SER A 87 -11.76 -24.57 12.03
N ASP A 88 -12.90 -24.80 12.69
CA ASP A 88 -12.99 -25.01 14.15
C ASP A 88 -12.09 -26.16 14.65
N SER A 89 -11.54 -26.98 13.75
CA SER A 89 -10.61 -28.09 14.05
C SER A 89 -9.14 -27.70 14.17
N MET A 90 -8.76 -26.46 13.88
CA MET A 90 -7.36 -26.06 13.75
C MET A 90 -6.79 -25.56 15.09
N SER A 91 -5.62 -26.08 15.47
CA SER A 91 -4.97 -25.70 16.73
C SER A 91 -4.40 -24.28 16.68
N ASP A 92 -4.29 -23.62 17.84
CA ASP A 92 -3.67 -22.30 17.95
C ASP A 92 -2.24 -22.30 17.36
N GLY A 93 -1.49 -23.40 17.49
CA GLY A 93 -0.15 -23.57 16.92
C GLY A 93 -0.13 -23.56 15.39
N GLU A 94 -1.08 -24.24 14.75
CA GLU A 94 -1.20 -24.23 13.28
C GLU A 94 -1.66 -22.86 12.78
N ILE A 95 -2.57 -22.20 13.50
CA ILE A 95 -3.05 -20.85 13.17
C ILE A 95 -1.87 -19.88 13.24
N ILE A 96 -1.05 -19.96 14.28
CA ILE A 96 0.19 -19.17 14.41
C ILE A 96 1.10 -19.42 13.21
N ALA A 97 1.35 -20.67 12.83
CA ALA A 97 2.22 -21.00 11.71
C ALA A 97 1.75 -20.36 10.39
N GLN A 98 0.46 -20.43 10.09
CA GLN A 98 -0.10 -19.80 8.89
C GLN A 98 -0.04 -18.27 8.93
N LEU A 99 -0.34 -17.65 10.09
CA LEU A 99 -0.25 -16.19 10.25
C LEU A 99 1.18 -15.69 10.09
N VAL A 100 2.16 -16.39 10.67
CA VAL A 100 3.59 -16.05 10.56
C VAL A 100 4.05 -16.18 9.11
N ASP A 101 3.64 -17.24 8.42
CA ASP A 101 4.01 -17.43 7.02
C ASP A 101 3.40 -16.36 6.10
N ARG A 102 2.13 -16.00 6.32
CA ARG A 102 1.47 -14.89 5.63
C ARG A 102 2.22 -13.57 5.86
N TYR A 103 2.61 -13.30 7.10
CA TYR A 103 3.36 -12.10 7.45
C TYR A 103 4.73 -12.07 6.76
N ARG A 104 5.46 -13.19 6.76
CA ARG A 104 6.74 -13.33 6.05
C ARG A 104 6.57 -13.04 4.55
N ARG A 105 5.57 -13.63 3.91
CA ARG A 105 5.29 -13.40 2.48
C ARG A 105 5.00 -11.92 2.19
N ALA A 106 4.13 -11.28 2.97
CA ALA A 106 3.83 -9.87 2.80
C ALA A 106 5.06 -8.97 2.96
N LEU A 107 5.96 -9.26 3.91
CA LEU A 107 7.21 -8.53 4.08
C LEU A 107 8.16 -8.69 2.89
N VAL A 108 8.29 -9.90 2.34
CA VAL A 108 9.13 -10.15 1.15
C VAL A 108 8.56 -9.40 -0.06
N THR A 109 7.25 -9.49 -0.29
CA THR A 109 6.58 -8.74 -1.36
C THR A 109 6.83 -7.24 -1.21
N ARG A 110 6.72 -6.68 0.00
CA ARG A 110 7.00 -5.26 0.23
C ARG A 110 8.45 -4.90 -0.11
N LYS A 111 9.43 -5.66 0.37
CA LYS A 111 10.85 -5.43 0.04
C LYS A 111 11.14 -5.52 -1.47
N ASN A 112 10.50 -6.46 -2.16
CA ASN A 112 10.63 -6.59 -3.61
C ASN A 112 10.03 -5.38 -4.32
N LEU A 113 8.86 -4.89 -3.89
CA LEU A 113 8.26 -3.67 -4.42
C LEU A 113 9.11 -2.44 -4.15
N ASP A 114 9.67 -2.30 -2.95
CA ASP A 114 10.59 -1.22 -2.60
C ASP A 114 11.83 -1.25 -3.52
N SER A 115 12.39 -2.45 -3.77
CA SER A 115 13.54 -2.62 -4.69
C SER A 115 13.20 -2.28 -6.14
N ILE A 116 12.00 -2.64 -6.60
CA ILE A 116 11.51 -2.27 -7.94
C ILE A 116 11.33 -0.75 -8.03
N ALA A 117 10.77 -0.12 -7.00
CA ALA A 117 10.57 1.32 -6.96
C ALA A 117 11.90 2.08 -7.02
N GLU A 118 12.90 1.66 -6.24
CA GLU A 118 14.26 2.22 -6.28
C GLU A 118 14.89 2.09 -7.67
N ASN A 119 14.74 0.93 -8.33
CA ASN A 119 15.24 0.72 -9.68
C ASN A 119 14.56 1.64 -10.72
N ILE A 120 13.24 1.84 -10.62
CA ILE A 120 12.49 2.73 -11.52
C ILE A 120 12.94 4.19 -11.33
N ILE A 121 13.06 4.66 -10.08
CA ILE A 121 13.52 6.02 -9.77
C ILE A 121 14.97 6.24 -10.25
N GLY A 122 15.83 5.22 -10.11
CA GLY A 122 17.20 5.26 -10.64
C GLY A 122 17.27 5.42 -12.16
N MET A 123 16.37 4.77 -12.91
CA MET A 123 16.31 4.89 -14.38
C MET A 123 15.89 6.29 -14.86
N GLU A 124 15.08 7.05 -14.09
CA GLU A 124 14.70 8.44 -14.43
C GLU A 124 15.85 9.45 -14.23
N SER A 125 16.87 9.09 -13.46
CA SER A 125 18.03 9.96 -13.17
C SER A 125 19.01 10.01 -14.35
N ASP A 126 19.18 8.90 -15.07
CA ASP A 126 20.10 8.79 -16.20
C ASP A 126 19.53 9.41 -17.49
N ALA A 127 18.20 9.44 -17.65
CA ALA A 127 17.56 10.11 -18.79
C ALA A 127 17.66 11.65 -18.73
N SER A 128 17.73 12.22 -17.51
CA SER A 128 17.88 13.66 -17.27
C SER A 128 19.30 14.18 -17.59
N MET A 129 20.33 13.37 -17.33
CA MET A 129 21.72 13.70 -17.67
C MET A 129 22.05 13.54 -19.16
N ALA A 130 21.25 12.80 -19.92
CA ALA A 130 21.40 12.70 -21.38
C ALA A 130 20.77 13.89 -22.13
N ALA A 131 19.73 14.52 -21.58
CA ALA A 131 19.02 15.63 -22.23
C ALA A 131 19.77 16.98 -22.15
N THR A 132 20.61 17.19 -21.13
CA THR A 132 21.36 18.47 -20.96
C THR A 132 22.60 18.59 -21.84
N ASN A 133 23.03 17.51 -22.51
CA ASN A 133 24.16 17.52 -23.44
C ASN A 133 23.73 17.59 -24.93
N ALA A 134 22.43 17.63 -25.23
CA ALA A 134 21.93 17.64 -26.60
C ALA A 134 21.74 19.04 -27.22
N GLU A 135 21.77 20.13 -26.44
CA GLU A 135 21.65 21.50 -26.98
C GLU A 135 22.97 22.13 -27.44
N ALA A 136 24.12 21.49 -27.21
CA ALA A 136 25.43 22.02 -27.57
C ALA A 136 26.14 21.17 -28.63
N SER A 137 25.51 20.88 -29.77
CA SER A 137 26.21 20.59 -31.05
C SER A 137 25.23 20.47 -32.23
N LEU A 138 24.46 21.54 -32.49
CA LEU A 138 24.06 21.84 -33.86
C LEU A 138 25.31 22.34 -34.59
N LYS A 139 25.91 21.51 -35.47
CA LYS A 139 26.57 21.88 -36.75
C LYS A 139 27.70 20.91 -37.15
N ALA A 140 27.35 19.83 -37.87
CA ALA A 140 28.19 19.29 -38.95
C ALA A 140 27.40 18.30 -39.85
N MET A 141 27.47 18.59 -41.14
CA MET A 141 26.99 17.91 -42.35
C MET A 141 26.75 16.37 -42.36
N GLN A 142 25.62 16.05 -43.00
CA GLN A 142 25.38 15.10 -44.10
C GLN A 142 24.81 13.68 -43.85
N PRO A 143 23.93 13.20 -44.79
CA PRO A 143 23.09 12.02 -44.62
C PRO A 143 23.66 10.79 -45.33
N SER A 144 23.49 9.61 -44.74
CA SER A 144 23.61 8.32 -45.42
C SER A 144 22.73 7.29 -44.72
N SER A 145 21.66 6.87 -45.39
CA SER A 145 20.88 5.65 -45.07
C SER A 145 21.60 4.41 -45.62
N PRO A 146 21.09 3.18 -45.40
CA PRO A 146 20.72 2.53 -44.14
C PRO A 146 21.37 1.13 -44.04
N GLN A 147 21.57 0.59 -42.84
CA GLN A 147 21.89 -0.84 -42.68
C GLN A 147 21.11 -1.46 -41.53
N THR A 148 20.34 -2.47 -41.91
CA THR A 148 19.45 -3.33 -41.12
C THR A 148 20.20 -4.47 -40.44
N ALA A 149 19.90 -4.74 -39.16
CA ALA A 149 19.94 -6.05 -38.49
C ALA A 149 19.33 -5.86 -37.08
N ASP A 150 18.04 -6.09 -36.91
CA ASP A 150 17.40 -7.34 -36.43
C ASP A 150 17.72 -7.69 -34.96
N THR A 151 16.74 -7.41 -34.08
CA THR A 151 16.32 -8.36 -33.03
C THR A 151 14.88 -8.05 -32.62
N GLY A 152 13.94 -8.84 -33.15
CA GLY A 152 12.76 -9.38 -32.47
C GLY A 152 11.84 -8.44 -31.67
N THR A 153 10.89 -7.80 -32.36
CA THR A 153 9.60 -7.42 -31.78
C THR A 153 8.54 -7.54 -32.87
N ASP A 154 7.39 -8.15 -32.58
CA ASP A 154 6.22 -8.22 -33.46
C ASP A 154 5.79 -6.80 -33.88
N ALA A 155 6.40 -6.29 -34.95
CA ALA A 155 6.12 -4.98 -35.49
C ALA A 155 4.76 -5.06 -36.20
N ILE A 156 3.71 -4.59 -35.52
CA ILE A 156 2.43 -4.27 -36.14
C ILE A 156 2.76 -3.37 -37.35
N ASP A 157 2.36 -3.80 -38.55
CA ASP A 157 2.69 -3.06 -39.76
C ASP A 157 2.20 -1.60 -39.66
N ALA A 158 2.93 -0.67 -40.26
CA ALA A 158 2.69 0.76 -40.09
C ALA A 158 1.27 1.19 -40.53
N GLU A 159 0.64 0.44 -41.43
CA GLU A 159 -0.72 0.66 -41.89
C GLU A 159 -1.74 0.23 -40.83
N THR A 160 -1.59 -0.95 -40.24
CA THR A 160 -2.37 -1.44 -39.10
C THR A 160 -2.20 -0.55 -37.88
N ALA A 161 -0.98 -0.06 -37.61
CA ALA A 161 -0.74 0.91 -36.53
C ALA A 161 -1.52 2.22 -36.78
N SER A 162 -1.53 2.73 -38.02
CA SER A 162 -2.32 3.92 -38.40
C SER A 162 -3.82 3.72 -38.21
N ILE A 163 -4.33 2.54 -38.55
CA ILE A 163 -5.74 2.17 -38.37
C ILE A 163 -6.10 2.12 -36.88
N ILE A 164 -5.28 1.47 -36.06
CA ILE A 164 -5.48 1.37 -34.60
C ILE A 164 -5.48 2.75 -33.96
N ILE A 165 -4.53 3.62 -34.32
CA ILE A 165 -4.46 4.99 -33.80
C ILE A 165 -5.73 5.79 -34.15
N LYS A 166 -6.20 5.73 -35.39
CA LYS A 166 -7.44 6.40 -35.82
C LYS A 166 -8.69 5.84 -35.12
N GLN A 167 -8.68 4.55 -34.79
CA GLN A 167 -9.79 3.91 -34.08
C GLN A 167 -9.79 4.29 -32.59
N GLN A 168 -8.60 4.33 -31.97
CA GLN A 168 -8.40 4.77 -30.59
C GLN A 168 -8.82 6.24 -30.41
N ALA A 169 -8.42 7.14 -31.32
CA ALA A 169 -8.81 8.55 -31.27
C ALA A 169 -10.35 8.73 -31.30
N ARG A 170 -11.04 8.05 -32.23
CA ARG A 170 -12.51 8.09 -32.28
C ARG A 170 -13.17 7.57 -31.00
N ARG A 171 -12.61 6.51 -30.42
CA ARG A 171 -13.12 5.93 -29.17
C ARG A 171 -12.93 6.88 -27.98
N ILE A 172 -11.83 7.61 -27.94
CA ILE A 172 -11.58 8.64 -26.93
C ILE A 172 -12.62 9.76 -27.05
N ASP A 173 -12.85 10.29 -28.26
CA ASP A 173 -13.84 11.35 -28.48
C ASP A 173 -15.27 10.94 -28.06
N GLU A 174 -15.65 9.68 -28.30
CA GLU A 174 -16.94 9.14 -27.85
C GLU A 174 -17.04 9.04 -26.33
N LEU A 175 -15.97 8.58 -25.68
CA LEU A 175 -15.92 8.45 -24.22
C LEU A 175 -15.92 9.81 -23.53
N GLU A 176 -15.28 10.81 -24.12
CA GLU A 176 -15.29 12.18 -23.62
C GLU A 176 -16.69 12.78 -23.69
N ARG A 177 -17.39 12.66 -24.83
CA ARG A 177 -18.80 13.08 -24.96
C ARG A 177 -19.73 12.35 -23.99
N ALA A 178 -19.54 11.05 -23.79
CA ALA A 178 -20.35 10.28 -22.84
C ALA A 178 -20.11 10.73 -21.38
N ASN A 179 -18.86 11.03 -21.02
CA ASN A 179 -18.53 11.56 -19.70
C ASN A 179 -19.10 12.97 -19.48
N GLU A 180 -19.09 13.82 -20.50
CA GLU A 180 -19.70 15.15 -20.44
C GLU A 180 -21.21 15.05 -20.22
N ALA A 181 -21.90 14.21 -20.99
CA ALA A 181 -23.34 13.97 -20.82
C ALA A 181 -23.68 13.39 -19.42
N LEU A 182 -22.86 12.48 -18.88
CA LEU A 182 -23.04 11.96 -17.52
C LEU A 182 -22.83 13.03 -16.45
N ARG A 183 -21.86 13.93 -16.64
CA ARG A 183 -21.64 15.07 -15.74
C ARG A 183 -22.82 16.04 -15.76
N GLU A 184 -23.38 16.32 -16.94
CA GLU A 184 -24.59 17.15 -17.06
C GLU A 184 -25.80 16.51 -16.40
N GLN A 185 -26.01 15.20 -16.58
CA GLN A 185 -27.08 14.48 -15.89
C GLN A 185 -26.90 14.50 -14.37
N ALA A 186 -25.67 14.33 -13.86
CA ALA A 186 -25.37 14.43 -12.43
C ALA A 186 -25.60 15.85 -11.89
N ALA A 187 -25.32 16.88 -12.67
CA ALA A 187 -25.57 18.28 -12.30
C ALA A 187 -27.07 18.64 -12.29
N HIS A 188 -27.90 17.92 -13.04
CA HIS A 188 -29.35 18.17 -13.08
C HIS A 188 -30.13 17.44 -11.95
N VAL A 189 -29.48 16.49 -11.26
CA VAL A 189 -30.05 15.69 -10.15
C VAL A 189 -29.64 16.23 -8.76
N ALA A 190 -28.74 17.21 -8.70
CA ALA A 190 -28.36 17.97 -7.50
C ALA A 190 -29.13 19.29 -7.41
#